data_AF-A0A849N6N4-F1
#
_entry.id   AF-A0A849N6N4-F1
#
_cell.length_a   1.000
_cell.length_b   1.000
_cell.length_c   1.000
_cell.angle_alpha   90.00
_cell.angle_beta   90.00
_cell.angle_gamma   90.00
#
_symmetry.space_group_name_H-M   'P 1'
#
loop_
_entity.id
_entity.type
_entity.pdbx_description
1 polymer ?
#
loop_
_entity_poly.entity_id
_entity_poly.type
_entity_poly.pdbx_seq_one_letter_code
_entity_poly.pdbx_strand_id
1 'polypeptide(L)'
;MPDPTSPEVFEPDWAVPPGATIAALLAARSLSRESFAGAIGESVETVQRLLLGLEAVDHSLAERLSRCLGSSRAFWVAREAQFRADSERLRHQQEAEDRVAWAKQFPVREMVSLGWIPDFRSAMAAADECLKLFGVPDVATWKARYGGAAAAAAFRMSGSVRRDPGAVSAWLRWAEIVAERTPCDSWDPDGFRERLGAARRLSWKKDPTVFLPALRRLCAEVGVAVVVARTPRGCPASGATRFLSTSKAMMVLSFRYRTDDQFWFTFFHEAGHLLLHGHDALFLEDGGETTSDEEREANEFAQALILSPACMAELDRLPLDKDSIMHFARRAGVAPGLVVGQLQHRKRITPDRLNGLKRRYDWDQIAPDRLIP
;
A
#
# COMPACT_ATOMS: atom_id res chain seq x y z
N MET A 1 36.38 21.27 -18.43
CA MET A 1 36.17 22.73 -18.48
C MET A 1 34.82 22.94 -19.16
N PRO A 2 33.78 23.38 -18.44
CA PRO A 2 32.51 23.71 -19.07
C PRO A 2 32.68 24.95 -19.96
N ASP A 3 31.98 24.97 -21.09
CA ASP A 3 32.04 25.98 -22.13
C ASP A 3 31.51 27.35 -21.61
N PRO A 4 32.33 28.43 -21.58
CA PRO A 4 31.97 29.70 -20.95
C PRO A 4 31.00 30.58 -21.76
N THR A 5 30.44 30.09 -22.87
CA THR A 5 29.51 30.85 -23.73
C THR A 5 28.06 30.35 -23.76
N SER A 6 27.67 29.49 -22.82
CA SER A 6 26.25 29.20 -22.61
C SER A 6 25.66 30.34 -21.76
N PRO A 7 24.78 31.20 -22.28
CA PRO A 7 24.11 32.19 -21.43
C PRO A 7 23.37 31.44 -20.33
N GLU A 8 23.61 31.77 -19.07
CA GLU A 8 22.78 31.29 -17.96
C GLU A 8 21.33 31.64 -18.30
N VAL A 9 20.52 30.62 -18.56
CA VAL A 9 19.10 30.79 -18.83
C VAL A 9 18.48 31.23 -17.50
N PHE A 10 17.98 32.46 -17.44
CA PHE A 10 17.29 32.97 -16.28
C PHE A 10 15.93 32.27 -16.14
N GLU A 11 15.78 31.44 -15.11
CA GLU A 11 14.56 30.69 -14.82
C GLU A 11 13.96 31.14 -13.48
N PRO A 12 12.98 32.07 -13.48
CA PRO A 12 12.38 32.57 -12.24
C PRO A 12 11.50 31.51 -11.55
N ASP A 13 11.35 31.57 -10.24
CA ASP A 13 10.40 30.75 -9.45
C ASP A 13 8.96 31.32 -9.47
N TRP A 14 8.69 32.28 -10.36
CA TRP A 14 7.37 32.86 -10.59
C TRP A 14 7.08 33.03 -12.09
N ALA A 15 5.79 33.06 -12.45
CA ALA A 15 5.33 33.38 -13.80
C ALA A 15 4.52 34.67 -13.77
N VAL A 16 4.87 35.64 -14.63
CA VAL A 16 4.15 36.92 -14.71
C VAL A 16 3.29 36.95 -15.98
N PRO A 17 1.95 37.01 -15.88
CA PRO A 17 1.10 37.07 -17.06
C PRO A 17 1.32 38.39 -17.83
N PRO A 18 1.13 38.42 -19.17
CA PRO A 18 1.14 39.68 -19.93
C PRO A 18 0.14 40.68 -19.37
N GLY A 19 -0.96 40.19 -18.81
CA GLY A 19 -1.94 40.94 -18.04
C GLY A 19 -1.37 41.86 -16.96
N ALA A 20 -0.30 41.47 -16.27
CA ALA A 20 0.36 42.34 -15.28
C ALA A 20 1.06 43.54 -15.95
N THR A 21 1.65 43.32 -17.13
CA THR A 21 2.26 44.40 -17.94
C THR A 21 1.17 45.33 -18.47
N ILE A 22 0.04 44.77 -18.93
CA ILE A 22 -1.14 45.55 -19.35
C ILE A 22 -1.66 46.40 -18.18
N ALA A 23 -1.86 45.81 -17.01
CA ALA A 23 -2.34 46.52 -15.82
C ALA A 23 -1.42 47.70 -15.44
N ALA A 24 -0.10 47.49 -15.48
CA ALA A 24 0.88 48.54 -15.19
C ALA A 24 0.79 49.68 -16.22
N LEU A 25 0.64 49.37 -17.50
CA LEU A 25 0.49 50.38 -18.56
C LEU A 25 -0.84 51.14 -18.47
N LEU A 26 -1.94 50.46 -18.12
CA LEU A 26 -3.23 51.10 -17.89
C LEU A 26 -3.16 52.07 -16.70
N ALA A 27 -2.55 51.66 -15.59
CA ALA A 27 -2.36 52.50 -14.42
C ALA A 27 -1.48 53.72 -14.73
N ALA A 28 -0.36 53.52 -15.43
CA ALA A 28 0.55 54.61 -15.82
C ALA A 28 -0.10 55.64 -16.75
N ARG A 29 -1.13 55.25 -17.50
CA ARG A 29 -1.87 56.12 -18.43
C ARG A 29 -3.23 56.57 -17.90
N SER A 30 -3.57 56.21 -16.66
CA SER A 30 -4.90 56.46 -16.07
C SER A 30 -6.06 55.96 -16.95
N LEU A 31 -5.86 54.86 -17.68
CA LEU A 31 -6.86 54.25 -18.54
C LEU A 31 -7.76 53.31 -17.73
N SER A 32 -9.08 53.48 -17.85
CA SER A 32 -10.05 52.57 -17.25
C SER A 32 -10.11 51.24 -18.02
N ARG A 33 -10.54 50.16 -17.36
CA ARG A 33 -10.67 48.83 -17.99
C ARG A 33 -11.72 48.84 -19.10
N GLU A 34 -12.77 49.63 -18.94
CA GLU A 34 -13.87 49.80 -19.89
C GLU A 34 -13.38 50.52 -21.15
N SER A 35 -12.64 51.61 -20.97
CA SER A 35 -12.03 52.34 -22.09
C SER A 35 -11.04 51.48 -22.84
N PHE A 36 -10.21 50.72 -22.12
CA PHE A 36 -9.25 49.80 -22.72
C PHE A 36 -9.95 48.66 -23.49
N ALA A 37 -10.97 48.03 -22.89
CA ALA A 37 -11.75 46.99 -23.54
C ALA A 37 -12.33 47.46 -24.88
N GLY A 38 -12.92 48.66 -24.90
CA GLY A 38 -13.39 49.30 -26.13
C GLY A 38 -12.28 49.55 -27.15
N ALA A 39 -11.10 49.99 -26.70
CA ALA A 39 -9.97 50.30 -27.59
C ALA A 39 -9.34 49.07 -28.25
N ILE A 40 -9.39 47.90 -27.60
CA ILE A 40 -8.91 46.63 -28.16
C ILE A 40 -10.03 45.77 -28.76
N GLY A 41 -11.28 46.26 -28.78
CA GLY A 41 -12.43 45.54 -29.34
C GLY A 41 -12.82 44.28 -28.56
N GLU A 42 -12.58 44.25 -27.25
CA GLU A 42 -12.89 43.12 -26.37
C GLU A 42 -13.94 43.50 -25.32
N SER A 43 -14.53 42.49 -24.67
CA SER A 43 -15.39 42.72 -23.51
C SER A 43 -14.56 43.03 -22.26
N VAL A 44 -15.17 43.70 -21.27
CA VAL A 44 -14.53 43.95 -19.96
C VAL A 44 -14.20 42.64 -19.24
N GLU A 45 -15.03 41.61 -19.41
CA GLU A 45 -14.78 40.26 -18.88
C GLU A 45 -13.55 39.62 -19.52
N THR A 46 -13.42 39.70 -20.85
CA THR A 46 -12.24 39.22 -21.58
C THR A 46 -10.98 39.95 -21.10
N VAL A 47 -11.05 41.28 -20.94
CA VAL A 47 -9.95 42.06 -20.38
C VAL A 47 -9.61 41.58 -18.97
N GLN A 48 -10.59 41.33 -18.11
CA GLN A 48 -10.33 40.83 -16.76
C GLN A 48 -9.64 39.46 -16.78
N ARG A 49 -10.09 38.53 -17.63
CA ARG A 49 -9.46 37.22 -17.79
C ARG A 49 -8.04 37.33 -18.38
N LEU A 50 -7.81 38.27 -19.30
CA LEU A 50 -6.48 38.60 -19.84
C LEU A 50 -5.55 39.15 -18.75
N LEU A 51 -6.05 40.06 -17.91
CA LEU A 51 -5.29 40.61 -16.78
C LEU A 51 -4.88 39.51 -15.78
N LEU A 52 -5.72 38.48 -15.62
CA LEU A 52 -5.45 37.32 -14.77
C LEU A 52 -4.60 36.22 -15.46
N GLY A 53 -4.26 36.37 -16.75
CA GLY A 53 -3.52 35.34 -17.52
C GLY A 53 -4.36 34.13 -17.96
N LEU A 54 -5.69 34.21 -17.81
CA LEU A 54 -6.64 33.17 -18.20
C LEU A 54 -6.96 33.21 -19.71
N GLU A 55 -6.83 34.38 -20.34
CA GLU A 55 -6.88 34.53 -21.80
C GLU A 55 -5.47 34.62 -22.39
N ALA A 56 -5.27 33.97 -23.53
CA ALA A 56 -3.99 34.01 -24.24
C ALA A 56 -3.88 35.24 -25.14
N VAL A 57 -2.69 35.84 -25.18
CA VAL A 57 -2.38 36.88 -26.16
C VAL A 57 -2.02 36.22 -27.49
N ASP A 58 -3.03 36.05 -28.35
CA ASP A 58 -2.79 35.62 -29.72
C ASP A 58 -2.17 36.74 -30.58
N HIS A 59 -1.81 36.41 -31.82
CA HIS A 59 -1.22 37.35 -32.75
C HIS A 59 -2.11 38.56 -33.09
N SER A 60 -3.43 38.36 -33.13
CA SER A 60 -4.40 39.42 -33.44
C SER A 60 -4.54 40.38 -32.25
N LEU A 61 -4.58 39.85 -31.03
CA LEU A 61 -4.67 40.59 -29.79
C LEU A 61 -3.35 41.33 -29.53
N ALA A 62 -2.20 40.72 -29.80
CA ALA A 62 -0.89 41.37 -29.74
C ALA A 62 -0.80 42.61 -30.66
N GLU A 63 -1.41 42.57 -31.85
CA GLU A 63 -1.49 43.71 -32.76
C GLU A 63 -2.35 44.83 -32.17
N ARG A 64 -3.52 44.49 -31.60
CA ARG A 64 -4.42 45.47 -30.93
C ARG A 64 -3.75 46.08 -29.68
N LEU A 65 -3.06 45.27 -28.89
CA LEU A 65 -2.27 45.71 -27.74
C LEU A 65 -1.11 46.63 -28.15
N SER A 66 -0.40 46.31 -29.23
CA SER A 66 0.66 47.16 -29.78
C SER A 66 0.15 48.54 -30.18
N ARG A 67 -1.01 48.60 -30.85
CA ARG A 67 -1.64 49.87 -31.26
C ARG A 67 -2.16 50.69 -30.07
N CYS A 68 -2.75 50.04 -29.07
CA CYS A 68 -3.37 50.72 -27.93
C CYS A 68 -2.35 51.10 -26.84
N LEU A 69 -1.49 50.16 -26.44
CA LEU A 69 -0.57 50.27 -25.32
C LEU A 69 0.89 50.49 -25.73
N GLY A 70 1.21 50.42 -27.02
CA GLY A 70 2.58 50.53 -27.51
C GLY A 70 3.35 49.22 -27.41
N SER A 71 4.68 49.31 -27.53
CA SER A 71 5.58 48.18 -27.80
C SER A 71 5.26 47.48 -29.13
N SER A 72 6.10 46.55 -29.54
CA SER A 72 5.87 45.80 -30.78
C SER A 72 4.90 44.63 -30.58
N ARG A 73 4.23 44.19 -31.65
CA ARG A 73 3.50 42.91 -31.65
C ARG A 73 4.40 41.75 -31.17
N ALA A 74 5.66 41.74 -31.61
CA ALA A 74 6.64 40.72 -31.22
C ALA A 74 6.89 40.70 -29.70
N PHE A 75 6.93 41.86 -29.04
CA PHE A 75 7.06 41.95 -27.59
C PHE A 75 5.90 41.25 -26.87
N TRP A 76 4.65 41.52 -27.28
CA TRP A 76 3.48 40.93 -26.64
C TRP A 76 3.39 39.42 -26.83
N VAL A 77 3.71 38.93 -28.03
CA VAL A 77 3.79 37.50 -28.32
C VAL A 77 4.89 36.83 -27.49
N ALA A 78 6.08 37.42 -27.42
CA ALA A 78 7.18 36.89 -26.63
C ALA A 78 6.85 36.86 -25.13
N ARG A 79 6.15 37.87 -24.62
CA ARG A 79 5.72 37.94 -23.22
C ARG A 79 4.74 36.83 -22.86
N GLU A 80 3.78 36.55 -23.75
CA GLU A 80 2.84 35.44 -23.59
C GLU A 80 3.56 34.09 -23.64
N ALA A 81 4.43 33.88 -24.62
CA ALA A 81 5.20 32.66 -24.74
C ALA A 81 6.05 32.40 -23.49
N GLN A 82 6.74 33.43 -22.97
CA GLN A 82 7.51 33.34 -21.73
C GLN A 82 6.62 32.98 -20.53
N PHE A 83 5.49 33.67 -20.36
CA PHE A 83 4.55 33.38 -19.28
C PHE A 83 4.04 31.95 -19.31
N ARG A 84 3.66 31.43 -20.48
CA ARG A 84 3.17 30.05 -20.64
C ARG A 84 4.26 29.02 -20.34
N ALA A 85 5.48 29.24 -20.85
CA ALA A 85 6.62 28.37 -20.57
C ALA A 85 6.95 28.35 -19.07
N ASP A 86 7.00 29.51 -18.41
CA ASP A 86 7.23 29.60 -16.96
C ASP A 86 6.12 28.93 -16.16
N SER A 87 4.86 29.15 -16.54
CA SER A 87 3.70 28.54 -15.87
C SER A 87 3.71 27.02 -15.98
N GLU A 88 4.03 26.48 -17.16
CA GLU A 88 4.13 25.05 -17.39
C GLU A 88 5.30 24.44 -16.61
N ARG A 89 6.46 25.09 -16.61
CA ARG A 89 7.63 24.68 -15.82
C ARG A 89 7.30 24.63 -14.32
N LEU A 90 6.71 25.69 -13.77
CA LEU A 90 6.32 25.75 -12.35
C LEU A 90 5.28 24.69 -12.00
N ARG A 91 4.30 24.45 -12.89
CA ARG A 91 3.33 23.36 -12.71
C ARG A 91 4.01 22.00 -12.64
N HIS A 92 4.94 21.71 -13.55
CA HIS A 92 5.70 20.47 -13.51
C HIS A 92 6.58 20.33 -12.27
N GLN A 93 7.18 21.43 -11.80
CA GLN A 93 7.94 21.46 -10.55
C GLN A 93 7.03 21.18 -9.35
N GLN A 94 5.84 21.79 -9.28
CA GLN A 94 4.88 21.51 -8.20
C GLN A 94 4.38 20.06 -8.24
N GLU A 95 4.02 19.55 -9.42
CA GLU A 95 3.61 18.14 -9.60
C GLU A 95 4.72 17.18 -9.15
N ALA A 96 5.98 17.52 -9.44
CA ALA A 96 7.15 16.79 -8.99
C ALA A 96 7.29 16.79 -7.46
N GLU A 97 7.19 17.97 -6.83
CA GLU A 97 7.26 18.10 -5.38
C GLU A 97 6.13 17.33 -4.67
N ASP A 98 4.91 17.40 -5.19
CA ASP A 98 3.75 16.69 -4.66
C ASP A 98 3.93 15.17 -4.74
N ARG A 99 4.48 14.66 -5.84
CA ARG A 99 4.83 13.23 -5.99
C ARG A 99 5.86 12.80 -4.97
N VAL A 100 6.92 13.59 -4.79
CA VAL A 100 7.96 13.32 -3.78
C VAL A 100 7.38 13.36 -2.37
N ALA A 101 6.52 14.34 -2.06
CA ALA A 101 5.85 14.45 -0.78
C ALA A 101 4.91 13.27 -0.50
N TRP A 102 4.18 12.81 -1.52
CA TRP A 102 3.36 11.60 -1.45
C TRP A 102 4.19 10.35 -1.17
N ALA A 103 5.32 10.17 -1.88
CA ALA A 103 6.17 9.00 -1.70
C ALA A 103 6.76 8.88 -0.29
N LYS A 104 6.96 10.00 0.43
CA LYS A 104 7.42 10.02 1.82
C LYS A 104 6.45 9.36 2.82
N GLN A 105 5.20 9.09 2.41
CA GLN A 105 4.24 8.37 3.23
C GLN A 105 4.52 6.87 3.30
N PHE A 106 5.37 6.33 2.42
CA PHE A 106 5.70 4.90 2.37
C PHE A 106 7.08 4.62 2.95
N PRO A 107 7.34 3.41 3.47
CA PRO A 107 8.65 3.01 3.98
C PRO A 107 9.63 2.66 2.85
N VAL A 108 9.87 3.58 1.91
CA VAL A 108 10.57 3.34 0.63
C VAL A 108 11.94 2.65 0.81
N ARG A 109 12.74 3.08 1.79
CA ARG A 109 14.05 2.45 2.07
C ARG A 109 13.92 1.00 2.50
N GLU A 110 12.91 0.68 3.30
CA GLU A 110 12.66 -0.71 3.70
C GLU A 110 12.15 -1.53 2.52
N MET A 111 11.29 -0.95 1.67
CA MET A 111 10.81 -1.60 0.45
C MET A 111 11.97 -2.01 -0.47
N VAL A 112 13.02 -1.17 -0.60
CA VAL A 112 14.27 -1.55 -1.29
C VAL A 112 14.96 -2.71 -0.57
N SER A 113 15.18 -2.60 0.74
CA SER A 113 15.87 -3.65 1.53
C SER A 113 15.14 -5.01 1.54
N LEU A 114 13.82 -4.98 1.34
CA LEU A 114 12.96 -6.15 1.26
C LEU A 114 12.84 -6.70 -0.18
N GLY A 115 13.45 -6.06 -1.18
CA GLY A 115 13.41 -6.50 -2.59
C GLY A 115 12.06 -6.27 -3.26
N TRP A 116 11.30 -5.27 -2.81
CA TRP A 116 9.98 -4.93 -3.35
C TRP A 116 10.07 -3.95 -4.53
N ILE A 117 11.00 -3.01 -4.46
CA ILE A 117 11.29 -2.00 -5.49
C ILE A 117 12.81 -1.90 -5.67
N PRO A 118 13.31 -1.48 -6.85
CA PRO A 118 14.73 -1.33 -7.09
C PRO A 118 15.30 -0.15 -6.30
N ASP A 119 16.62 -0.14 -6.13
CA ASP A 119 17.30 1.03 -5.57
C ASP A 119 17.17 2.24 -6.51
N PHE A 120 17.22 3.45 -5.94
CA PHE A 120 16.91 4.69 -6.62
C PHE A 120 17.95 5.77 -6.34
N ARG A 121 18.15 6.66 -7.31
CA ARG A 121 19.18 7.71 -7.25
C ARG A 121 18.66 9.09 -6.82
N SER A 122 17.35 9.27 -6.75
CA SER A 122 16.72 10.53 -6.38
C SER A 122 15.36 10.32 -5.72
N ALA A 123 14.86 11.34 -5.02
CA ALA A 123 13.53 11.30 -4.43
C ALA A 123 12.42 11.18 -5.48
N MET A 124 12.63 11.73 -6.68
CA MET A 124 11.71 11.57 -7.80
C MET A 124 11.66 10.12 -8.27
N ALA A 125 12.82 9.49 -8.47
CA ALA A 125 12.89 8.09 -8.86
C ALA A 125 12.22 7.17 -7.82
N ALA A 126 12.37 7.47 -6.52
CA ALA A 126 11.64 6.78 -5.47
C ALA A 126 10.11 6.90 -5.63
N ALA A 127 9.61 8.10 -5.94
CA ALA A 127 8.18 8.32 -6.19
C ALA A 127 7.70 7.53 -7.42
N ASP A 128 8.48 7.50 -8.50
CA ASP A 128 8.17 6.73 -9.70
C ASP A 128 8.12 5.22 -9.41
N GLU A 129 9.07 4.69 -8.62
CA GLU A 129 9.04 3.28 -8.21
C GLU A 129 7.83 2.95 -7.31
N CYS A 130 7.41 3.87 -6.45
CA CYS A 130 6.17 3.72 -5.70
C CYS A 130 4.96 3.67 -6.64
N LEU A 131 4.84 4.59 -7.61
CA LEU A 131 3.75 4.57 -8.59
C LEU A 131 3.71 3.27 -9.40
N LYS A 132 4.87 2.77 -9.83
CA LYS A 132 5.01 1.47 -10.50
C LYS A 132 4.54 0.30 -9.63
N LEU A 133 4.94 0.26 -8.35
CA LEU A 133 4.47 -0.77 -7.42
C LEU A 133 2.93 -0.74 -7.27
N PHE A 134 2.36 0.45 -7.10
CA PHE A 134 0.90 0.61 -7.02
C PHE A 134 0.18 0.41 -8.37
N GLY A 135 0.91 0.34 -9.48
CA GLY A 135 0.33 0.14 -10.82
C GLY A 135 -0.56 1.30 -11.24
N VAL A 136 -0.19 2.53 -10.87
CA VAL A 136 -0.94 3.76 -11.17
C VAL A 136 -0.03 4.80 -11.84
N PRO A 137 -0.54 5.61 -12.78
CA PRO A 137 0.28 6.56 -13.52
C PRO A 137 0.63 7.83 -12.72
N ASP A 138 -0.16 8.17 -11.70
CA ASP A 138 0.00 9.38 -10.91
C ASP A 138 -0.65 9.28 -9.51
N VAL A 139 -0.36 10.28 -8.68
CA VAL A 139 -0.86 10.39 -7.30
C VAL A 139 -2.38 10.59 -7.25
N ALA A 140 -2.97 11.25 -8.25
CA ALA A 140 -4.41 11.49 -8.31
C ALA A 140 -5.17 10.16 -8.48
N THR A 141 -4.69 9.30 -9.38
CA THR A 141 -5.20 7.95 -9.61
C THR A 141 -5.02 7.08 -8.38
N TRP A 142 -3.86 7.18 -7.70
CA TRP A 142 -3.65 6.51 -6.42
C TRP A 142 -4.70 6.93 -5.38
N LYS A 143 -4.92 8.24 -5.20
CA LYS A 143 -5.92 8.78 -4.26
C LYS A 143 -7.34 8.36 -4.62
N ALA A 144 -7.69 8.30 -5.91
CA ALA A 144 -9.01 7.82 -6.33
C ALA A 144 -9.21 6.34 -5.99
N ARG A 145 -8.17 5.51 -6.16
CA ARG A 145 -8.22 4.07 -5.89
C ARG A 145 -8.13 3.70 -4.41
N TYR A 146 -7.27 4.38 -3.65
CA TYR A 146 -6.91 4.04 -2.27
C TYR A 146 -7.35 5.08 -1.22
N GLY A 147 -7.80 6.26 -1.63
CA GLY A 147 -8.22 7.34 -0.72
C GLY A 147 -9.69 7.31 -0.32
N GLY A 148 -10.48 6.34 -0.81
CA GLY A 148 -11.89 6.19 -0.48
C GLY A 148 -12.15 5.68 0.95
N ALA A 149 -13.38 5.89 1.44
CA ALA A 149 -13.82 5.51 2.79
C ALA A 149 -13.64 4.00 3.10
N ALA A 150 -13.70 3.13 2.07
CA ALA A 150 -13.50 1.69 2.20
C ALA A 150 -12.04 1.29 2.50
N ALA A 151 -11.07 1.90 1.81
CA ALA A 151 -9.65 1.70 2.12
C ALA A 151 -9.32 2.25 3.51
N ALA A 152 -9.83 3.44 3.85
CA ALA A 152 -9.70 4.02 5.18
C ALA A 152 -10.38 3.18 6.29
N ALA A 153 -11.47 2.46 5.99
CA ALA A 153 -12.13 1.55 6.94
C ALA A 153 -11.28 0.29 7.19
N ALA A 154 -10.68 -0.31 6.16
CA ALA A 154 -9.78 -1.45 6.30
C ALA A 154 -8.53 -1.11 7.15
N PHE A 155 -8.00 0.11 7.05
CA PHE A 155 -6.90 0.57 7.93
C PHE A 155 -7.33 0.88 9.38
N ARG A 156 -8.63 1.08 9.62
CA ARG A 156 -9.20 1.45 10.93
C ARG A 156 -9.59 0.25 11.79
N MET A 157 -9.65 -0.96 11.25
CA MET A 157 -10.01 -2.16 12.01
C MET A 157 -8.85 -2.58 12.95
N SER A 158 -9.23 -2.85 14.21
CA SER A 158 -8.50 -3.37 15.40
C SER A 158 -7.42 -2.50 16.10
N GLY A 159 -7.16 -2.77 17.39
CA GLY A 159 -5.87 -2.66 18.10
C GLY A 159 -5.22 -1.32 18.48
N SER A 160 -4.71 -1.24 19.72
CA SER A 160 -3.94 -0.15 20.38
C SER A 160 -2.57 0.21 19.76
N VAL A 161 -2.18 -0.42 18.66
CA VAL A 161 -0.87 -0.25 18.01
C VAL A 161 -0.99 0.77 16.89
N ARG A 162 -0.18 1.84 16.96
CA ARG A 162 -0.11 2.86 15.89
C ARG A 162 0.32 2.21 14.57
N ARG A 163 -0.62 2.08 13.63
CA ARG A 163 -0.36 1.64 12.26
C ARG A 163 0.07 2.83 11.40
N ASP A 164 1.04 2.61 10.53
CA ASP A 164 1.34 3.52 9.43
C ASP A 164 0.56 3.06 8.19
N PRO A 165 -0.47 3.80 7.75
CA PRO A 165 -1.28 3.41 6.59
C PRO A 165 -0.45 3.20 5.31
N GLY A 166 0.64 3.97 5.13
CA GLY A 166 1.51 3.81 3.97
C GLY A 166 2.27 2.49 4.02
N ALA A 167 2.80 2.11 5.19
CA ALA A 167 3.48 0.83 5.38
C ALA A 167 2.57 -0.38 5.12
N VAL A 168 1.34 -0.34 5.65
CA VAL A 168 0.35 -1.41 5.43
C VAL A 168 -0.09 -1.44 3.96
N SER A 169 -0.35 -0.28 3.33
CA SER A 169 -0.73 -0.19 1.91
C SER A 169 0.34 -0.79 1.01
N ALA A 170 1.61 -0.47 1.26
CA ALA A 170 2.73 -0.99 0.48
C ALA A 170 2.87 -2.52 0.64
N TRP A 171 2.74 -3.02 1.87
CA TRP A 171 2.81 -4.47 2.15
C TRP A 171 1.69 -5.25 1.46
N LEU A 172 0.45 -4.78 1.57
CA LEU A 172 -0.69 -5.39 0.89
C LEU A 172 -0.55 -5.34 -0.62
N ARG A 173 -0.21 -4.19 -1.20
CA ARG A 173 -0.06 -4.07 -2.65
C ARG A 173 1.04 -4.97 -3.17
N TRP A 174 2.16 -5.06 -2.45
CA TRP A 174 3.23 -5.97 -2.82
C TRP A 174 2.75 -7.43 -2.79
N ALA A 175 2.00 -7.82 -1.76
CA ALA A 175 1.43 -9.15 -1.66
C ALA A 175 0.45 -9.45 -2.80
N GLU A 176 -0.38 -8.48 -3.19
CA GLU A 176 -1.29 -8.58 -4.35
C GLU A 176 -0.51 -8.90 -5.62
N ILE A 177 0.59 -8.20 -5.91
CA ILE A 177 1.41 -8.44 -7.11
C ILE A 177 2.00 -9.85 -7.12
N VAL A 178 2.52 -10.32 -5.98
CA VAL A 178 3.09 -11.68 -5.87
C VAL A 178 1.99 -12.73 -6.01
N ALA A 179 0.85 -12.51 -5.37
CA ALA A 179 -0.29 -13.41 -5.45
C ALA A 179 -0.87 -13.46 -6.88
N GLU A 180 -1.03 -12.33 -7.56
CA GLU A 180 -1.46 -12.23 -8.97
C GLU A 180 -0.59 -13.12 -9.88
N ARG A 181 0.74 -13.12 -9.67
CA ARG A 181 1.71 -13.93 -10.44
C ARG A 181 1.79 -15.39 -10.03
N THR A 182 1.32 -15.75 -8.84
CA THR A 182 1.31 -17.14 -8.37
C THR A 182 0.27 -17.96 -9.11
N PRO A 183 0.63 -19.05 -9.82
CA PRO A 183 -0.35 -19.92 -10.46
C PRO A 183 -1.25 -20.59 -9.41
N CYS A 184 -2.56 -20.54 -9.62
CA CYS A 184 -3.55 -21.22 -8.80
C CYS A 184 -4.70 -21.72 -9.69
N ASP A 185 -5.38 -22.77 -9.24
CA ASP A 185 -6.66 -23.20 -9.80
C ASP A 185 -7.77 -22.21 -9.42
N SER A 186 -9.02 -22.50 -9.78
CA SER A 186 -10.15 -21.66 -9.38
C SER A 186 -10.46 -21.86 -7.89
N TRP A 187 -10.90 -20.78 -7.23
CA TRP A 187 -11.36 -20.78 -5.85
C TRP A 187 -12.41 -21.88 -5.63
N ASP A 188 -12.06 -22.83 -4.77
CA ASP A 188 -12.89 -23.96 -4.39
C ASP A 188 -12.99 -23.99 -2.85
N PRO A 189 -14.05 -23.41 -2.26
CA PRO A 189 -14.17 -23.31 -0.81
C PRO A 189 -14.29 -24.68 -0.12
N ASP A 190 -14.93 -25.66 -0.76
CA ASP A 190 -15.08 -27.00 -0.20
C ASP A 190 -13.76 -27.76 -0.28
N GLY A 191 -13.08 -27.72 -1.44
CA GLY A 191 -11.75 -28.27 -1.59
C GLY A 191 -10.72 -27.60 -0.67
N PHE A 192 -10.84 -26.30 -0.39
CA PHE A 192 -9.99 -25.61 0.57
C PHE A 192 -10.23 -26.12 1.98
N ARG A 193 -11.49 -26.25 2.41
CA ARG A 193 -11.87 -26.81 3.72
C ARG A 193 -11.31 -28.22 3.91
N GLU A 194 -11.35 -29.07 2.88
CA GLU A 194 -10.77 -30.41 2.93
C GLU A 194 -9.23 -30.39 3.09
N ARG A 195 -8.55 -29.50 2.36
CA ARG A 195 -7.09 -29.38 2.39
C ARG A 195 -6.55 -28.78 3.68
N LEU A 196 -7.35 -28.03 4.43
CA LEU A 196 -6.95 -27.51 5.75
C LEU A 196 -6.60 -28.64 6.74
N GLY A 197 -7.22 -29.81 6.64
CA GLY A 197 -6.82 -30.98 7.43
C GLY A 197 -5.42 -31.48 7.09
N ALA A 198 -5.01 -31.39 5.82
CA ALA A 198 -3.64 -31.69 5.39
C ALA A 198 -2.65 -30.61 5.83
N ALA A 199 -3.03 -29.32 5.73
CA ALA A 199 -2.24 -28.21 6.25
C ALA A 199 -1.98 -28.33 7.75
N ARG A 200 -2.99 -28.74 8.54
CA ARG A 200 -2.83 -29.04 9.97
C ARG A 200 -1.72 -30.05 10.26
N ARG A 201 -1.63 -31.12 9.47
CA ARG A 201 -0.57 -32.13 9.61
C ARG A 201 0.81 -31.59 9.28
N LEU A 202 0.92 -30.60 8.40
CA LEU A 202 2.20 -29.96 8.07
C LEU A 202 2.83 -29.24 9.28
N SER A 203 2.03 -28.85 10.28
CA SER A 203 2.57 -28.25 11.52
C SER A 203 3.62 -29.12 12.24
N TRP A 204 3.60 -30.44 12.04
CA TRP A 204 4.61 -31.34 12.59
C TRP A 204 5.99 -31.18 11.96
N LYS A 205 6.06 -30.70 10.72
CA LYS A 205 7.33 -30.47 10.02
C LYS A 205 8.01 -29.24 10.63
N LYS A 206 9.25 -29.41 11.07
CA LYS A 206 9.99 -28.37 11.80
C LYS A 206 10.54 -27.28 10.89
N ASP A 207 10.87 -27.65 9.65
CA ASP A 207 11.63 -26.82 8.73
C ASP A 207 10.68 -26.12 7.74
N PRO A 208 10.66 -24.77 7.70
CA PRO A 208 9.90 -23.99 6.72
C PRO A 208 10.19 -24.37 5.27
N THR A 209 11.43 -24.75 4.94
CA THR A 209 11.81 -25.17 3.58
C THR A 209 11.07 -26.43 3.13
N VAL A 210 10.51 -27.21 4.08
CA VAL A 210 9.73 -28.41 3.80
C VAL A 210 8.23 -28.11 3.79
N PHE A 211 7.71 -27.42 4.81
CA PHE A 211 6.26 -27.25 4.93
C PHE A 211 5.71 -26.10 4.09
N LEU A 212 6.45 -25.00 3.88
CA LEU A 212 5.93 -23.86 3.13
C LEU A 212 5.65 -24.21 1.66
N PRO A 213 6.55 -24.89 0.92
CA PRO A 213 6.23 -25.29 -0.46
C PRO A 213 5.03 -26.24 -0.53
N ALA A 214 4.91 -27.17 0.42
CA ALA A 214 3.77 -28.08 0.49
C ALA A 214 2.46 -27.35 0.80
N LEU A 215 2.50 -26.38 1.72
CA LEU A 215 1.36 -25.54 2.09
C LEU A 215 0.89 -24.69 0.91
N ARG A 216 1.83 -24.03 0.21
CA ARG A 216 1.57 -23.24 -1.00
C ARG A 216 0.90 -24.08 -2.07
N ARG A 217 1.41 -25.29 -2.33
CA ARG A 217 0.82 -26.19 -3.33
C ARG A 217 -0.62 -26.58 -2.96
N LEU A 218 -0.84 -27.02 -1.71
CA LEU A 218 -2.18 -27.37 -1.24
C LEU A 218 -3.17 -26.22 -1.43
N CYS A 219 -2.77 -24.99 -1.10
CA CYS A 219 -3.63 -23.82 -1.23
C CYS A 219 -3.84 -23.40 -2.70
N ALA A 220 -2.79 -23.49 -3.52
CA ALA A 220 -2.85 -23.10 -4.93
C ALA A 220 -3.79 -23.99 -5.76
N GLU A 221 -3.86 -25.29 -5.46
CA GLU A 221 -4.79 -26.26 -6.08
C GLU A 221 -6.28 -25.96 -5.84
N VAL A 222 -6.60 -24.97 -4.98
CA VAL A 222 -7.98 -24.55 -4.65
C VAL A 222 -8.15 -23.04 -4.74
N GLY A 223 -7.29 -22.38 -5.53
CA GLY A 223 -7.41 -20.95 -5.81
C GLY A 223 -6.94 -20.01 -4.70
N VAL A 224 -6.11 -20.47 -3.76
CA VAL A 224 -5.52 -19.63 -2.71
C VAL A 224 -4.02 -19.43 -2.94
N ALA A 225 -3.63 -18.21 -3.28
CA ALA A 225 -2.24 -17.81 -3.36
C ALA A 225 -1.70 -17.44 -1.97
N VAL A 226 -0.85 -18.31 -1.40
CA VAL A 226 -0.18 -18.07 -0.11
C VAL A 226 1.17 -17.36 -0.33
N VAL A 227 1.24 -16.10 0.09
CA VAL A 227 2.40 -15.21 -0.02
C VAL A 227 3.06 -15.07 1.35
N VAL A 228 4.39 -15.04 1.38
CA VAL A 228 5.16 -14.79 2.60
C VAL A 228 5.92 -13.48 2.47
N ALA A 229 5.60 -12.52 3.34
CA ALA A 229 6.00 -11.14 3.19
C ALA A 229 6.42 -10.53 4.53
N ARG A 230 7.71 -10.23 4.72
CA ARG A 230 8.16 -9.45 5.88
C ARG A 230 7.43 -8.11 5.94
N THR A 231 6.97 -7.71 7.12
CA THR A 231 6.36 -6.38 7.27
C THR A 231 7.44 -5.30 7.48
N PRO A 232 7.29 -4.13 6.84
CA PRO A 232 8.11 -2.96 7.14
C PRO A 232 7.69 -2.36 8.49
N ARG A 233 8.53 -1.48 9.05
CA ARG A 233 8.17 -0.72 10.25
C ARG A 233 6.85 0.03 10.03
N GLY A 234 6.02 0.07 11.07
CA GLY A 234 4.69 0.67 11.02
C GLY A 234 3.59 -0.26 10.50
N CYS A 235 3.92 -1.46 10.01
CA CYS A 235 2.95 -2.50 9.65
C CYS A 235 2.98 -3.63 10.70
N PRO A 236 2.05 -3.64 11.67
CA PRO A 236 2.06 -4.67 12.71
C PRO A 236 1.38 -5.98 12.32
N ALA A 237 0.94 -6.15 11.08
CA ALA A 237 0.12 -7.30 10.69
C ALA A 237 0.85 -8.65 10.82
N SER A 238 0.15 -9.66 11.32
CA SER A 238 0.54 -11.07 11.31
C SER A 238 0.15 -11.74 9.99
N GLY A 239 -1.05 -11.41 9.50
CA GLY A 239 -1.63 -11.94 8.29
C GLY A 239 -2.61 -10.96 7.67
N ALA A 240 -2.97 -11.24 6.42
CA ALA A 240 -4.10 -10.61 5.75
C ALA A 240 -4.64 -11.50 4.64
N THR A 241 -5.94 -11.39 4.38
CA THR A 241 -6.62 -12.08 3.30
C THR A 241 -7.52 -11.16 2.50
N ARG A 242 -7.63 -11.47 1.20
CA ARG A 242 -8.49 -10.75 0.25
C ARG A 242 -8.72 -11.58 -1.00
N PHE A 243 -9.89 -11.45 -1.63
CA PHE A 243 -10.10 -11.93 -2.99
C PHE A 243 -9.54 -10.94 -4.02
N LEU A 244 -8.68 -11.45 -4.91
CA LEU A 244 -8.14 -10.68 -6.05
C LEU A 244 -9.09 -10.70 -7.25
N SER A 245 -9.90 -11.76 -7.33
CA SER A 245 -10.98 -11.94 -8.30
C SER A 245 -12.00 -12.94 -7.74
N THR A 246 -13.07 -13.21 -8.48
CA THR A 246 -14.06 -14.23 -8.10
C THR A 246 -13.48 -15.64 -8.02
N SER A 247 -12.38 -15.92 -8.73
CA SER A 247 -11.75 -17.24 -8.80
C SER A 247 -10.42 -17.34 -8.06
N LYS A 248 -9.94 -16.27 -7.39
CA LYS A 248 -8.62 -16.28 -6.76
C LYS A 248 -8.57 -15.48 -5.48
N ALA A 249 -8.21 -16.15 -4.40
CA ALA A 249 -7.94 -15.58 -3.09
C ALA A 249 -6.43 -15.38 -2.88
N MET A 250 -6.09 -14.33 -2.13
CA MET A 250 -4.76 -14.08 -1.60
C MET A 250 -4.78 -14.26 -0.09
N MET A 251 -3.75 -14.91 0.43
CA MET A 251 -3.40 -14.94 1.85
C MET A 251 -1.94 -14.53 1.98
N VAL A 252 -1.65 -13.46 2.72
CA VAL A 252 -0.30 -13.02 3.02
C VAL A 252 0.02 -13.25 4.50
N LEU A 253 1.20 -13.82 4.77
CA LEU A 253 1.65 -14.16 6.12
C LEU A 253 2.99 -13.46 6.39
N SER A 254 3.08 -12.73 7.50
CA SER A 254 4.28 -11.96 7.84
C SER A 254 5.31 -12.70 8.68
N PHE A 255 4.98 -13.90 9.16
CA PHE A 255 5.80 -14.61 10.15
C PHE A 255 6.13 -13.76 11.39
N ARG A 256 5.23 -12.85 11.78
CA ARG A 256 5.36 -12.09 13.03
C ARG A 256 5.63 -13.03 14.20
N TYR A 257 6.54 -12.62 15.10
CA TYR A 257 7.10 -13.43 16.20
C TYR A 257 7.92 -14.67 15.82
N ARG A 258 7.80 -15.17 14.58
CA ARG A 258 8.54 -16.30 14.01
C ARG A 258 8.44 -17.56 14.86
N THR A 259 7.31 -17.81 15.50
CA THR A 259 7.08 -19.06 16.23
C THR A 259 6.00 -19.91 15.56
N ASP A 260 6.12 -21.23 15.68
CA ASP A 260 5.20 -22.17 15.03
C ASP A 260 3.75 -21.99 15.47
N ASP A 261 3.51 -21.75 16.76
CA ASP A 261 2.18 -21.47 17.29
C ASP A 261 1.52 -20.25 16.63
N GLN A 262 2.27 -19.15 16.49
CA GLN A 262 1.76 -17.89 15.92
C GLN A 262 1.53 -18.04 14.41
N PHE A 263 2.50 -18.59 13.68
CA PHE A 263 2.38 -18.80 12.24
C PHE A 263 1.16 -19.66 11.88
N TRP A 264 1.02 -20.82 12.52
CA TRP A 264 -0.07 -21.74 12.20
C TRP A 264 -1.42 -21.20 12.65
N PHE A 265 -1.48 -20.50 13.79
CA PHE A 265 -2.71 -19.84 14.22
C PHE A 265 -3.16 -18.78 13.21
N THR A 266 -2.27 -17.86 12.83
CA THR A 266 -2.54 -16.84 11.80
C THR A 266 -2.99 -17.50 10.49
N PHE A 267 -2.29 -18.54 10.00
CA PHE A 267 -2.71 -19.23 8.77
C PHE A 267 -4.15 -19.76 8.85
N PHE A 268 -4.54 -20.39 9.96
CA PHE A 268 -5.90 -20.91 10.12
C PHE A 268 -6.94 -19.83 10.38
N HIS A 269 -6.55 -18.73 11.02
CA HIS A 269 -7.38 -17.55 11.22
C HIS A 269 -7.72 -16.90 9.87
N GLU A 270 -6.70 -16.65 9.04
CA GLU A 270 -6.86 -16.14 7.68
C GLU A 270 -7.67 -17.10 6.78
N ALA A 271 -7.50 -18.41 6.95
CA ALA A 271 -8.34 -19.39 6.27
C ALA A 271 -9.82 -19.31 6.72
N GLY A 272 -10.06 -18.99 8.00
CA GLY A 272 -11.39 -18.68 8.52
C GLY A 272 -12.00 -17.49 7.81
N HIS A 273 -11.25 -16.40 7.63
CA HIS A 273 -11.73 -15.23 6.89
C HIS A 273 -12.16 -15.57 5.46
N LEU A 274 -11.35 -16.35 4.72
CA LEU A 274 -11.70 -16.74 3.36
C LEU A 274 -12.94 -17.65 3.26
N LEU A 275 -13.20 -18.48 4.28
CA LEU A 275 -14.28 -19.47 4.26
C LEU A 275 -15.59 -18.96 4.86
N LEU A 276 -15.51 -18.09 5.85
CA LEU A 276 -16.66 -17.59 6.61
C LEU A 276 -17.12 -16.22 6.12
N HIS A 277 -16.20 -15.42 5.57
CA HIS A 277 -16.48 -14.03 5.24
C HIS A 277 -16.36 -13.78 3.73
N GLY A 278 -17.23 -12.91 3.21
CA GLY A 278 -17.44 -12.73 1.77
C GLY A 278 -16.29 -12.07 0.99
N HIS A 279 -16.45 -12.03 -0.34
CA HIS A 279 -15.42 -11.63 -1.31
C HIS A 279 -15.00 -10.15 -1.27
N ASP A 280 -15.81 -9.27 -0.67
CA ASP A 280 -15.62 -7.82 -0.74
C ASP A 280 -14.76 -7.22 0.40
N ALA A 281 -14.36 -8.05 1.38
CA ALA A 281 -13.66 -7.58 2.57
C ALA A 281 -12.15 -7.86 2.52
N LEU A 282 -11.37 -6.86 2.97
CA LEU A 282 -9.96 -7.00 3.31
C LEU A 282 -9.87 -7.18 4.82
N PHE A 283 -9.27 -8.29 5.25
CA PHE A 283 -9.06 -8.59 6.67
C PHE A 283 -7.57 -8.46 7.02
N LEU A 284 -7.27 -7.87 8.18
CA LEU A 284 -5.91 -7.54 8.64
C LEU A 284 -5.75 -7.99 10.10
N GLU A 285 -5.02 -9.07 10.36
CA GLU A 285 -4.75 -9.54 11.74
C GLU A 285 -3.55 -8.79 12.34
N ASP A 286 -3.69 -8.17 13.52
CA ASP A 286 -2.60 -7.43 14.22
C ASP A 286 -2.29 -7.89 15.65
N GLY A 287 -2.99 -8.90 16.16
CA GLY A 287 -2.82 -9.45 17.51
C GLY A 287 -3.40 -8.62 18.66
N GLY A 288 -4.30 -7.66 18.42
CA GLY A 288 -5.05 -6.90 19.43
C GLY A 288 -6.39 -7.52 19.88
N GLU A 289 -7.10 -6.87 20.81
CA GLU A 289 -8.45 -7.30 21.24
C GLU A 289 -9.46 -7.23 20.08
N THR A 290 -10.20 -8.33 19.88
CA THR A 290 -11.25 -8.54 18.87
C THR A 290 -12.38 -7.53 19.00
N THR A 291 -12.61 -6.69 17.98
CA THR A 291 -13.67 -5.68 17.99
C THR A 291 -14.89 -6.00 17.11
N SER A 292 -14.81 -6.99 16.22
CA SER A 292 -15.92 -7.39 15.34
C SER A 292 -16.29 -8.86 15.46
N ASP A 293 -17.50 -9.21 15.01
CA ASP A 293 -18.00 -10.59 15.02
C ASP A 293 -17.18 -11.49 14.10
N GLU A 294 -16.75 -10.96 12.94
CA GLU A 294 -15.91 -11.68 11.97
C GLU A 294 -14.57 -12.11 12.58
N GLU A 295 -13.89 -11.22 13.31
CA GLU A 295 -12.63 -11.54 13.97
C GLU A 295 -12.80 -12.62 15.06
N ARG A 296 -13.96 -12.64 15.75
CA ARG A 296 -14.28 -13.70 16.71
C ARG A 296 -14.52 -15.03 15.99
N GLU A 297 -15.29 -15.02 14.91
CA GLU A 297 -15.59 -16.21 14.11
C GLU A 297 -14.32 -16.83 13.49
N ALA A 298 -13.42 -16.02 12.95
CA ALA A 298 -12.12 -16.47 12.44
C ALA A 298 -11.25 -17.08 13.53
N ASN A 299 -11.23 -16.49 14.73
CA ASN A 299 -10.51 -17.03 15.88
C ASN A 299 -11.08 -18.38 16.34
N GLU A 300 -12.40 -18.51 16.45
CA GLU A 300 -13.07 -19.76 16.81
C GLU A 300 -12.82 -20.84 15.75
N PHE A 301 -12.88 -20.48 14.47
CA PHE A 301 -12.56 -21.37 13.36
C PHE A 301 -11.12 -21.91 13.47
N ALA A 302 -10.14 -21.02 13.70
CA ALA A 302 -8.75 -21.41 13.84
C ALA A 302 -8.55 -22.36 15.03
N GLN A 303 -9.14 -22.06 16.19
CA GLN A 303 -9.04 -22.91 17.39
C GLN A 303 -9.62 -24.30 17.16
N ALA A 304 -10.82 -24.38 16.58
CA ALA A 304 -11.51 -25.64 16.30
C ALA A 304 -10.79 -26.49 15.24
N LEU A 305 -10.11 -25.85 14.29
CA LEU A 305 -9.31 -26.54 13.29
C LEU A 305 -8.01 -27.09 13.87
N ILE A 306 -7.36 -26.35 14.78
CA ILE A 306 -6.13 -26.75 15.45
C ILE A 306 -6.39 -27.92 16.43
N LEU A 307 -7.37 -27.79 17.31
CA LEU A 307 -7.76 -28.83 18.26
C LEU A 307 -9.26 -29.13 18.13
N SER A 308 -9.59 -30.42 17.99
CA SER A 308 -11.00 -30.83 17.97
C SER A 308 -11.70 -30.44 19.28
N PRO A 309 -13.04 -30.29 19.31
CA PRO A 309 -13.77 -29.97 20.53
C PRO A 309 -13.45 -30.90 21.71
N ALA A 310 -13.25 -32.20 21.44
CA ALA A 310 -12.83 -33.17 22.44
C ALA A 310 -11.41 -32.90 22.98
N CYS A 311 -10.45 -32.56 22.11
CA CYS A 311 -9.10 -32.19 22.52
C CYS A 311 -9.10 -30.86 23.32
N MET A 312 -9.94 -29.90 22.91
CA MET A 312 -10.09 -28.62 23.62
C MET A 312 -10.60 -28.82 25.05
N ALA A 313 -11.61 -29.68 25.25
CA ALA A 313 -12.12 -30.00 26.59
C ALA A 313 -11.08 -30.69 27.48
N GLU A 314 -10.21 -31.52 26.90
CA GLU A 314 -9.13 -32.17 27.63
C GLU A 314 -8.02 -31.20 28.04
N LEU A 315 -7.78 -30.14 27.25
CA LEU A 315 -6.74 -29.14 27.49
C LEU A 315 -6.89 -28.46 28.87
N ASP A 316 -8.11 -28.28 29.35
CA ASP A 316 -8.41 -27.68 30.65
C ASP A 316 -7.96 -28.55 31.84
N ARG A 317 -7.76 -29.86 31.62
CA ARG A 317 -7.30 -30.82 32.63
C ARG A 317 -5.88 -31.35 32.36
N LEU A 318 -5.27 -30.94 31.25
CA LEU A 318 -3.95 -31.41 30.85
C LEU A 318 -2.88 -31.03 31.90
N PRO A 319 -2.06 -31.98 32.36
CA PRO A 319 -0.89 -31.67 33.18
C PRO A 319 0.08 -30.74 32.43
N LEU A 320 0.59 -29.73 33.13
CA LEU A 320 1.36 -28.63 32.54
C LEU A 320 2.88 -28.92 32.55
N ASP A 321 3.25 -30.15 32.17
CA ASP A 321 4.63 -30.61 32.03
C ASP A 321 4.94 -30.96 30.57
N LYS A 322 6.23 -31.07 30.26
CA LYS A 322 6.73 -31.26 28.90
C LYS A 322 6.20 -32.55 28.26
N ASP A 323 6.22 -33.66 29.00
CA ASP A 323 5.94 -34.98 28.44
C ASP A 323 4.45 -35.17 28.19
N SER A 324 3.60 -34.70 29.11
CA SER A 324 2.15 -34.66 28.94
C SER A 324 1.73 -33.85 27.71
N ILE A 325 2.33 -32.68 27.50
CA ILE A 325 2.04 -31.83 26.33
C ILE A 325 2.51 -32.49 25.04
N MET A 326 3.70 -33.11 25.03
CA MET A 326 4.21 -33.84 23.87
C MET A 326 3.31 -35.02 23.49
N HIS A 327 2.83 -35.78 24.48
CA HIS A 327 1.93 -36.90 24.27
C HIS A 327 0.57 -36.43 23.73
N PHE A 328 0.01 -35.38 24.34
CA PHE A 328 -1.23 -34.76 23.88
C PHE A 328 -1.12 -34.26 22.43
N ALA A 329 -0.06 -33.51 22.11
CA ALA A 329 0.20 -32.99 20.77
C ALA A 329 0.25 -34.13 19.73
N ARG A 330 0.95 -35.23 20.04
CA ARG A 330 1.06 -36.41 19.17
C ARG A 330 -0.30 -37.04 18.89
N ARG A 331 -1.17 -37.17 19.91
CA ARG A 331 -2.52 -37.71 19.74
C ARG A 331 -3.44 -36.77 18.97
N ALA A 332 -3.35 -35.46 19.23
CA ALA A 332 -4.12 -34.44 18.52
C ALA A 332 -3.66 -34.24 17.05
N GLY A 333 -2.45 -34.68 16.72
CA GLY A 333 -1.90 -34.55 15.37
C GLY A 333 -1.49 -33.12 15.02
N VAL A 334 -1.05 -32.33 16.01
CA VAL A 334 -0.51 -30.96 15.83
C VAL A 334 0.85 -30.79 16.51
N ALA A 335 1.62 -29.78 16.10
CA ALA A 335 2.90 -29.48 16.74
C ALA A 335 2.73 -29.16 18.24
N PRO A 336 3.71 -29.51 19.10
CA PRO A 336 3.67 -29.15 20.52
C PRO A 336 3.56 -27.64 20.76
N GLY A 337 4.17 -26.81 19.89
CA GLY A 337 4.07 -25.35 19.97
C GLY A 337 2.63 -24.84 19.89
N LEU A 338 1.81 -25.42 19.01
CA LEU A 338 0.39 -25.08 18.89
C LEU A 338 -0.39 -25.36 20.19
N VAL A 339 -0.09 -26.48 20.87
CA VAL A 339 -0.71 -26.80 22.16
C VAL A 339 -0.31 -25.76 23.23
N VAL A 340 0.98 -25.38 23.27
CA VAL A 340 1.46 -24.31 24.15
C VAL A 340 0.77 -22.97 23.83
N GLY A 341 0.62 -22.63 22.56
CA GLY A 341 -0.10 -21.42 22.12
C GLY A 341 -1.54 -21.40 22.63
N GLN A 342 -2.27 -22.51 22.50
CA GLN A 342 -3.64 -22.64 23.02
C GLN A 342 -3.69 -22.52 24.56
N LEU A 343 -2.75 -23.14 25.28
CA LEU A 343 -2.66 -23.01 26.74
C LEU A 343 -2.37 -21.57 27.19
N GLN A 344 -1.51 -20.86 26.47
CA GLN A 344 -1.18 -19.45 26.75
C GLN A 344 -2.36 -18.53 26.47
N HIS A 345 -3.04 -18.71 25.32
CA HIS A 345 -4.24 -17.95 24.97
C HIS A 345 -5.35 -18.12 26.01
N ARG A 346 -5.58 -19.35 26.48
CA ARG A 346 -6.53 -19.67 27.56
C ARG A 346 -6.06 -19.27 28.96
N LYS A 347 -4.90 -18.61 29.10
CA LYS A 347 -4.31 -18.17 30.38
C LYS A 347 -4.07 -19.30 31.38
N ARG A 348 -3.93 -20.55 30.90
CA ARG A 348 -3.57 -21.73 31.73
C ARG A 348 -2.09 -21.72 32.11
N ILE A 349 -1.27 -21.09 31.29
CA ILE A 349 0.15 -20.82 31.53
C ILE A 349 0.47 -19.39 31.10
N THR A 350 1.52 -18.81 31.68
CA THR A 350 2.01 -17.48 31.29
C THR A 350 2.73 -17.52 29.93
N PRO A 351 2.81 -16.40 29.18
CA PRO A 351 3.44 -16.35 27.86
C PRO A 351 4.92 -16.77 27.82
N ASP A 352 5.64 -16.70 28.93
CA ASP A 352 7.04 -17.11 29.08
C ASP A 352 7.22 -18.61 29.36
N ARG A 353 6.16 -19.30 29.81
CA ARG A 353 6.24 -20.69 30.26
C ARG A 353 6.16 -21.66 29.09
N LEU A 354 6.98 -22.72 29.15
CA LEU A 354 7.02 -23.84 28.19
C LEU A 354 7.35 -23.45 26.73
N ASN A 355 7.91 -22.25 26.51
CA ASN A 355 8.33 -21.79 25.19
C ASN A 355 9.41 -22.68 24.54
N GLY A 356 10.13 -23.51 25.31
CA GLY A 356 11.05 -24.52 24.76
C GLY A 356 10.38 -25.63 23.95
N LEU A 357 9.05 -25.74 24.00
CA LEU A 357 8.26 -26.63 23.14
C LEU A 357 7.81 -25.95 21.84
N LYS A 358 7.88 -24.63 21.77
CA LYS A 358 7.64 -23.87 20.54
C LYS A 358 8.88 -23.91 19.67
N ARG A 359 8.67 -23.86 18.36
CA ARG A 359 9.75 -23.75 17.38
C ARG A 359 9.87 -22.30 16.97
N ARG A 360 11.10 -21.80 16.90
CA ARG A 360 11.40 -20.49 16.34
C ARG A 360 11.97 -20.68 14.95
N TYR A 361 11.42 -19.97 13.98
CA TYR A 361 11.84 -20.00 12.59
C TYR A 361 12.88 -18.91 12.33
N ASP A 362 13.81 -19.22 11.44
CA ASP A 362 14.74 -18.25 10.90
C ASP A 362 14.31 -17.76 9.52
N TRP A 363 14.66 -16.53 9.20
CA TRP A 363 14.30 -15.95 7.92
C TRP A 363 15.01 -16.56 6.72
N ASP A 364 16.23 -17.09 6.92
CA ASP A 364 16.96 -17.79 5.88
C ASP A 364 16.24 -19.09 5.49
N GLN A 365 15.52 -19.70 6.43
CA GLN A 365 14.67 -20.87 6.18
C GLN A 365 13.32 -20.50 5.59
N ILE A 366 12.73 -19.40 6.04
CA ILE A 366 11.42 -18.94 5.56
C ILE A 366 11.50 -18.51 4.08
N ALA A 367 12.61 -17.88 3.68
CA ALA A 367 12.84 -17.37 2.32
C ALA A 367 11.64 -16.56 1.81
N PRO A 368 11.37 -15.35 2.37
CA PRO A 368 10.21 -14.55 1.99
C PRO A 368 10.24 -14.23 0.49
N ASP A 369 9.07 -14.09 -0.13
CA ASP A 369 9.00 -13.83 -1.56
C ASP A 369 9.67 -12.47 -1.88
N ARG A 370 10.18 -12.34 -3.10
CA ARG A 370 10.81 -11.11 -3.61
C ARG A 370 10.41 -10.88 -5.05
N LEU A 371 10.24 -9.62 -5.45
CA LEU A 371 10.09 -9.26 -6.86
C LEU A 371 11.46 -9.08 -7.52
N ILE A 372 12.45 -8.71 -6.71
CA ILE A 372 13.82 -8.43 -7.12
C ILE A 372 14.74 -9.33 -6.30
N PRO A 373 15.64 -10.10 -6.93
CA PRO A 373 16.53 -11.05 -6.26
C PRO A 373 17.31 -10.47 -5.07
#